data_AF-A0A932B5J3-F1
#
_entry.id   AF-A0A932B5J3-F1
#
_cell.length_a   1.000
_cell.length_b   1.000
_cell.length_c   1.000
_cell.angle_alpha   90.00
_cell.angle_beta   90.00
_cell.angle_gamma   90.00
#
_symmetry.space_group_name_H-M   'P 1'
#
loop_
_entity.id
_entity.type
_entity.pdbx_description
1 polymer ?
#
loop_
_entity_poly.entity_id
_entity_poly.type
_entity_poly.pdbx_seq_one_letter_code
_entity_poly.pdbx_strand_id
1 'polypeptide(L)'
;MPSRSHRKSDGDALGGVARPGVQTLVPVIRSAPPHLRYLTGYPPHLLQQVQRLIDEGALAETLARRYPDRHEVKSDAALYEYVMDLKARYMRNADQISKVAYDNKLKVITQALGTHTAVSRVQGGKLKAKREIRVASLFRDAAPEFLRMIVVHELAHLKEKAHDKAFYQLCTHMEPSYHQYEFDLRLYLVAQDLAKVKPDAPGEPEPDLPQP
;
A
#
# COMPACT_ATOMS: atom_id res chain seq x y z
N MET A 1 35.46 62.14 -35.64
CA MET A 1 36.90 62.44 -35.53
C MET A 1 37.25 62.49 -34.06
N PRO A 2 38.24 61.75 -33.54
CA PRO A 2 38.89 60.52 -34.04
C PRO A 2 38.66 59.36 -33.01
N SER A 3 39.06 58.10 -33.15
CA SER A 3 39.98 57.43 -34.05
C SER A 3 39.73 55.92 -33.99
N ARG A 4 39.73 55.29 -35.19
CA ARG A 4 40.44 54.07 -35.65
C ARG A 4 40.59 52.87 -34.71
N SER A 5 40.67 51.61 -35.15
CA SER A 5 40.56 50.85 -36.41
C SER A 5 41.48 49.62 -36.21
N HIS A 6 40.96 48.42 -36.52
CA HIS A 6 41.69 47.21 -36.93
C HIS A 6 42.76 46.60 -36.03
N ARG A 7 42.52 45.35 -35.63
CA ARG A 7 43.40 44.24 -36.03
C ARG A 7 42.72 42.87 -35.91
N LYS A 8 42.78 42.11 -37.00
CA LYS A 8 42.74 40.64 -37.02
C LYS A 8 44.02 40.11 -36.37
N SER A 9 43.90 39.00 -35.66
CA SER A 9 45.00 38.08 -35.37
C SER A 9 44.45 36.67 -35.33
N ASP A 10 44.89 35.87 -36.31
CA ASP A 10 44.93 34.41 -36.25
C ASP A 10 45.80 33.97 -35.07
N GLY A 11 45.51 32.81 -34.49
CA GLY A 11 46.44 32.17 -33.56
C GLY A 11 45.82 31.19 -32.58
N ASP A 12 46.10 29.93 -32.83
CA ASP A 12 46.30 28.84 -31.88
C ASP A 12 45.10 28.14 -31.22
N ALA A 13 44.95 26.89 -31.68
CA ALA A 13 44.44 25.76 -30.96
C ALA A 13 45.15 25.60 -29.61
N LEU A 14 44.37 25.41 -28.53
CA LEU A 14 44.80 24.67 -27.34
C LEU A 14 43.55 24.13 -26.63
N GLY A 15 43.62 22.85 -26.27
CA GLY A 15 42.50 22.00 -25.90
C GLY A 15 41.68 22.48 -24.70
N GLY A 16 40.36 22.50 -24.90
CA GLY A 16 39.36 22.61 -23.84
C GLY A 16 38.74 21.24 -23.58
N VAL A 17 39.18 20.62 -22.49
CA VAL A 17 38.72 19.35 -21.91
C VAL A 17 37.20 19.20 -22.00
N ALA A 18 36.76 18.11 -22.62
CA ALA A 18 35.38 17.66 -22.61
C ALA A 18 34.91 17.51 -21.15
N ARG A 19 33.98 18.39 -20.74
CA ARG A 19 33.21 18.19 -19.50
C ARG A 19 32.39 16.92 -19.67
N PRO A 20 32.50 15.90 -18.80
CA PRO A 20 31.60 14.77 -18.86
C PRO A 20 30.19 15.29 -18.58
N GLY A 21 29.33 15.17 -19.59
CA GLY A 21 27.91 15.41 -19.42
C GLY A 21 27.42 14.57 -18.25
N VAL A 22 26.89 15.25 -17.24
CA VAL A 22 26.09 14.63 -16.19
C VAL A 22 24.91 13.99 -16.92
N GLN A 23 25.05 12.71 -17.24
CA GLN A 23 23.93 11.86 -17.60
C GLN A 23 23.06 11.83 -16.35
N THR A 24 22.06 12.69 -16.33
CA THR A 24 20.92 12.57 -15.45
C THR A 24 20.31 11.21 -15.76
N LEU A 25 20.75 10.19 -15.03
CA LEU A 25 20.10 8.89 -14.97
C LEU A 25 18.75 9.14 -14.33
N VAL A 26 17.79 9.58 -15.13
CA VAL A 26 16.37 9.40 -14.82
C VAL A 26 16.20 7.88 -14.83
N PRO A 27 15.99 7.22 -13.69
CA PRO A 27 15.60 5.82 -13.75
C PRO A 27 14.19 5.87 -14.33
N VAL A 28 14.08 5.46 -15.59
CA VAL A 28 12.82 4.93 -16.12
C VAL A 28 12.41 3.87 -15.12
N ILE A 29 11.39 4.16 -14.31
CA ILE A 29 10.77 3.20 -13.41
C ILE A 29 10.17 2.14 -14.34
N ARG A 30 10.98 1.14 -14.68
CA ARG A 30 10.50 -0.15 -15.16
C ARG A 30 9.51 -0.61 -14.08
N SER A 31 8.30 -0.94 -14.52
CA SER A 31 7.20 -1.55 -13.77
C SER A 31 7.66 -2.03 -12.39
N ALA A 32 7.21 -1.34 -11.33
CA ALA A 32 7.54 -1.68 -9.96
C ALA A 32 7.46 -3.21 -9.77
N PRO A 33 8.45 -3.85 -9.11
CA PRO A 33 8.41 -5.28 -8.84
C PRO A 33 7.02 -5.70 -8.37
N PRO A 34 6.50 -6.86 -8.79
CA PRO A 34 5.10 -7.23 -8.57
C PRO A 34 4.70 -7.20 -7.09
N HIS A 35 5.65 -7.28 -6.15
CA HIS A 35 5.40 -7.14 -4.72
C HIS A 35 5.22 -5.68 -4.25
N LEU A 36 5.76 -4.66 -4.92
CA LEU A 36 5.61 -3.24 -4.55
C LEU A 36 4.31 -2.59 -5.03
N ARG A 37 3.42 -3.34 -5.70
CA ARG A 37 2.14 -2.83 -6.22
C ARG A 37 1.29 -2.14 -5.15
N TYR A 38 1.40 -2.60 -3.90
CA TYR A 38 0.68 -2.05 -2.74
C TYR A 38 1.16 -0.66 -2.31
N LEU A 39 2.36 -0.25 -2.73
CA LEU A 39 3.01 1.00 -2.34
C LEU A 39 3.06 2.01 -3.49
N THR A 40 2.28 1.79 -4.55
CA THR A 40 2.15 2.75 -5.66
C THR A 40 1.70 4.11 -5.12
N GLY A 41 2.44 5.18 -5.46
CA GLY A 41 2.15 6.55 -5.05
C GLY A 41 2.90 7.03 -3.81
N TYR A 42 3.63 6.16 -3.09
CA TYR A 42 4.51 6.61 -2.00
C TYR A 42 5.80 7.26 -2.54
N PRO A 43 6.38 8.24 -1.82
CA PRO A 43 7.61 8.91 -2.21
C PRO A 43 8.77 7.95 -2.50
N PRO A 44 9.65 8.24 -3.48
CA PRO A 44 10.74 7.34 -3.86
C PRO A 44 11.68 6.95 -2.71
N HIS A 45 11.95 7.87 -1.78
CA HIS A 45 12.83 7.58 -0.64
C HIS A 45 12.24 6.52 0.30
N LEU A 46 10.91 6.50 0.51
CA LEU A 46 10.25 5.46 1.30
C LEU A 46 10.30 4.11 0.58
N LEU A 47 10.06 4.11 -0.74
CA LEU A 47 10.16 2.90 -1.55
C LEU A 47 11.56 2.29 -1.49
N GLN A 48 12.61 3.11 -1.52
CA GLN A 48 13.99 2.66 -1.36
C GLN A 48 14.27 2.07 0.03
N GLN A 49 13.71 2.64 1.10
CA GLN A 49 13.83 2.08 2.45
C GLN A 49 13.14 0.73 2.57
N VAL A 50 11.95 0.60 1.98
CA VAL A 50 11.22 -0.68 1.95
C VAL A 50 11.97 -1.72 1.13
N GLN A 51 12.52 -1.35 -0.03
CA GLN A 51 13.32 -2.25 -0.84
C GLN A 51 14.54 -2.76 -0.07
N ARG A 52 15.23 -1.89 0.67
CA ARG A 52 16.36 -2.29 1.53
C ARG A 52 15.93 -3.33 2.59
N LEU A 53 14.81 -3.10 3.26
CA LEU A 53 14.29 -4.07 4.24
C LEU A 53 13.92 -5.43 3.61
N ILE A 54 13.50 -5.43 2.35
CA ILE A 54 13.23 -6.65 1.58
C ILE A 54 14.54 -7.36 1.26
N ASP A 55 15.52 -6.64 0.73
CA ASP A 55 16.83 -7.18 0.34
C ASP A 55 17.59 -7.77 1.54
N GLU A 56 17.42 -7.16 2.73
CA GLU A 56 17.97 -7.63 4.00
C GLU A 56 17.17 -8.80 4.63
N GLY A 57 16.02 -9.18 4.06
CA GLY A 57 15.14 -10.20 4.63
C GLY A 57 14.46 -9.79 5.94
N ALA A 58 14.54 -8.51 6.32
CA ALA A 58 14.13 -8.00 7.62
C ALA A 58 12.67 -7.48 7.67
N LEU A 59 12.00 -7.35 6.52
CA LEU A 59 10.65 -6.76 6.45
C LEU A 59 9.63 -7.52 7.31
N ALA A 60 9.51 -8.83 7.14
CA ALA A 60 8.53 -9.64 7.86
C ALA A 60 8.80 -9.66 9.37
N GLU A 61 10.07 -9.77 9.75
CA GLU A 61 10.50 -9.74 11.15
C GLU A 61 10.21 -8.38 11.81
N THR A 62 10.51 -7.29 11.11
CA THR A 62 10.24 -5.92 11.60
C THR A 62 8.74 -5.73 11.87
N LEU A 63 7.87 -6.20 10.96
CA LEU A 63 6.43 -6.15 11.14
C LEU A 63 5.96 -7.06 12.28
N ALA A 64 6.50 -8.26 12.40
CA ALA A 64 6.15 -9.19 13.47
C ALA A 64 6.53 -8.65 14.87
N ARG A 65 7.67 -7.96 14.97
CA ARG A 65 8.08 -7.28 16.22
C ARG A 65 7.20 -6.08 16.54
N ARG A 66 6.77 -5.31 15.53
CA ARG A 66 5.88 -4.15 15.71
C ARG A 66 4.45 -4.56 16.06
N TYR A 67 3.99 -5.67 15.50
CA TYR A 67 2.63 -6.18 15.64
C TYR A 67 2.63 -7.65 16.10
N PRO A 68 3.05 -7.91 17.37
CA PRO A 68 3.17 -9.27 17.88
C PRO A 68 1.80 -9.93 18.10
N ASP A 69 0.78 -9.13 18.41
CA ASP A 69 -0.52 -9.61 18.86
C ASP A 69 -1.46 -9.99 17.71
N ARG A 70 -2.52 -10.73 18.07
CA ARG A 70 -3.65 -11.06 17.20
C ARG A 70 -4.92 -10.72 17.95
N HIS A 71 -5.94 -10.29 17.22
CA HIS A 71 -7.25 -10.05 17.83
C HIS A 71 -8.10 -11.32 17.91
N GLU A 72 -9.09 -11.31 18.80
CA GLU A 72 -10.03 -12.42 19.01
C GLU A 72 -11.29 -12.36 18.10
N VAL A 73 -11.41 -11.32 17.27
CA VAL A 73 -12.56 -11.11 16.37
C VAL A 73 -12.52 -12.07 15.16
N LYS A 74 -12.77 -13.36 15.39
CA LYS A 74 -12.62 -14.41 14.35
C LYS A 74 -13.91 -14.78 13.64
N SER A 75 -15.08 -14.48 14.20
CA SER A 75 -16.39 -14.82 13.65
C SER A 75 -17.12 -13.61 13.06
N ASP A 76 -18.10 -13.86 12.19
CA ASP A 76 -18.93 -12.79 11.63
C ASP A 76 -19.74 -12.08 12.73
N ALA A 77 -20.16 -12.81 13.77
CA ALA A 77 -20.86 -12.25 14.93
C ALA A 77 -19.95 -11.30 15.73
N ALA A 78 -18.73 -11.74 16.07
CA ALA A 78 -17.77 -10.89 16.77
C ALA A 78 -17.39 -9.66 15.93
N LEU A 79 -17.24 -9.83 14.60
CA LEU A 79 -16.97 -8.71 13.71
C LEU A 79 -18.13 -7.72 13.67
N TYR A 80 -19.36 -8.21 13.64
CA TYR A 80 -20.55 -7.36 13.69
C TYR A 80 -20.57 -6.53 14.98
N GLU A 81 -20.37 -7.15 16.15
CA GLU A 81 -20.29 -6.45 17.43
C GLU A 81 -19.19 -5.39 17.42
N TYR A 82 -17.97 -5.78 17.00
CA TYR A 82 -16.83 -4.87 16.90
C TYR A 82 -17.14 -3.64 16.03
N VAL A 83 -17.67 -3.84 14.82
CA VAL A 83 -18.03 -2.76 13.90
C VAL A 83 -19.12 -1.85 14.49
N MET A 84 -20.14 -2.43 15.10
CA MET A 84 -21.26 -1.68 15.67
C MET A 84 -20.81 -0.84 16.88
N ASP A 85 -19.89 -1.34 17.71
CA ASP A 85 -19.30 -0.60 18.82
C ASP A 85 -18.47 0.59 18.35
N LEU A 86 -17.71 0.44 17.26
CA LEU A 86 -17.01 1.56 16.63
C LEU A 86 -18.01 2.58 16.07
N LYS A 87 -19.00 2.13 15.30
CA LYS A 87 -20.02 3.01 14.73
C LYS A 87 -20.77 3.79 15.82
N ALA A 88 -21.12 3.15 16.94
CA ALA A 88 -21.82 3.80 18.04
C ALA A 88 -20.98 4.88 18.73
N ARG A 89 -19.65 4.72 18.76
CA ARG A 89 -18.72 5.70 19.33
C ARG A 89 -18.54 6.93 18.44
N TYR A 90 -18.35 6.74 17.13
CA TYR A 90 -17.91 7.83 16.24
C TYR A 90 -18.97 8.26 15.20
N MET A 91 -19.98 7.43 14.95
CA MET A 91 -20.89 7.57 13.80
C MET A 91 -22.36 7.30 14.18
N ARG A 92 -22.81 7.83 15.32
CA ARG A 92 -24.18 7.61 15.85
C ARG A 92 -25.29 7.87 14.83
N ASN A 93 -25.15 8.93 14.04
CA ASN A 93 -26.15 9.35 13.05
C ASN A 93 -25.92 8.77 11.64
N ALA A 94 -24.97 7.86 11.46
CA ALA A 94 -24.74 7.23 10.16
C ALA A 94 -25.79 6.15 9.84
N ASP A 95 -25.97 5.90 8.54
CA ASP A 95 -26.85 4.86 7.98
C ASP A 95 -26.77 3.53 8.76
N GLN A 96 -27.90 2.83 8.87
CA GLN A 96 -27.92 1.50 9.46
C GLN A 96 -27.17 0.51 8.58
N ILE A 97 -26.36 -0.33 9.23
CA ILE A 97 -25.66 -1.44 8.59
C ILE A 97 -26.57 -2.67 8.71
N SER A 98 -26.91 -3.28 7.59
CA SER A 98 -27.76 -4.48 7.56
C SER A 98 -26.96 -5.77 7.72
N LYS A 99 -25.67 -5.74 7.39
CA LYS A 99 -24.80 -6.91 7.45
C LYS A 99 -23.34 -6.50 7.62
N VAL A 100 -22.65 -7.23 8.49
CA VAL A 100 -21.19 -7.23 8.61
C VAL A 100 -20.75 -8.68 8.51
N ALA A 101 -19.80 -8.98 7.64
CA ALA A 101 -19.29 -10.33 7.49
C ALA A 101 -17.87 -10.32 6.91
N TYR A 102 -17.11 -11.35 7.24
CA TYR A 102 -15.87 -11.62 6.53
C TYR A 102 -16.17 -12.20 5.14
N ASP A 103 -15.30 -11.89 4.17
CA ASP A 103 -15.43 -12.36 2.78
C ASP A 103 -14.10 -12.97 2.30
N ASN A 104 -14.14 -14.25 1.92
CA ASN A 104 -13.00 -15.00 1.41
C ASN A 104 -12.61 -14.64 -0.04
N LYS A 105 -13.52 -13.99 -0.78
CA LYS A 105 -13.32 -13.61 -2.18
C LYS A 105 -12.84 -12.16 -2.32
N LEU A 106 -12.92 -11.39 -1.25
CA LEU A 106 -12.55 -9.97 -1.25
C LEU A 106 -11.03 -9.81 -1.38
N LYS A 107 -10.60 -9.20 -2.48
CA LYS A 107 -9.19 -8.84 -2.71
C LYS A 107 -8.91 -7.47 -2.10
N VAL A 108 -8.07 -7.42 -1.07
CA VAL A 108 -7.76 -6.19 -0.31
C VAL A 108 -7.18 -5.06 -1.17
N ILE A 109 -6.49 -5.41 -2.26
CA ILE A 109 -5.87 -4.42 -3.18
C ILE A 109 -6.91 -3.57 -3.89
N THR A 110 -7.95 -4.20 -4.46
CA THR A 110 -8.85 -3.57 -5.43
C THR A 110 -9.93 -2.73 -4.75
N GLN A 111 -10.22 -2.99 -3.47
CA GLN A 111 -11.35 -2.37 -2.78
C GLN A 111 -10.98 -1.47 -1.60
N ALA A 112 -9.86 -1.71 -0.91
CA ALA A 112 -9.54 -1.00 0.34
C ALA A 112 -8.26 -0.14 0.29
N LEU A 113 -7.30 -0.46 -0.60
CA LEU A 113 -5.96 0.13 -0.54
C LEU A 113 -5.47 0.68 -1.91
N GLY A 114 -6.28 0.72 -2.96
CA GLY A 114 -5.83 1.27 -4.24
C GLY A 114 -6.97 1.62 -5.18
N THR A 115 -6.97 2.88 -5.65
CA THR A 115 -7.69 3.42 -6.81
C THR A 115 -9.05 2.78 -7.13
N HIS A 116 -10.11 3.45 -6.67
CA HIS A 116 -11.50 3.36 -7.11
C HIS A 116 -11.89 2.09 -7.87
N THR A 117 -12.60 1.18 -7.21
CA THR A 117 -13.84 0.69 -7.81
C THR A 117 -14.87 0.49 -6.73
N ALA A 118 -15.77 1.47 -6.62
CA ALA A 118 -16.98 1.34 -5.84
C ALA A 118 -17.77 0.14 -6.36
N VAL A 119 -17.71 -0.99 -5.65
CA VAL A 119 -18.72 -2.04 -5.80
C VAL A 119 -19.68 -1.92 -4.64
N SER A 120 -20.42 -0.82 -4.61
CA SER A 120 -21.70 -0.78 -3.92
C SER A 120 -22.72 -1.30 -4.92
N ARG A 121 -22.96 -2.62 -4.93
CA ARG A 121 -23.93 -3.24 -5.83
C ARG A 121 -25.34 -2.97 -5.28
N VAL A 122 -25.88 -1.80 -5.59
CA VAL A 122 -27.27 -1.45 -5.26
C VAL A 122 -28.17 -2.17 -6.27
N GLN A 123 -28.65 -3.36 -5.92
CA GLN A 123 -29.69 -4.03 -6.69
C GLN A 123 -31.04 -3.34 -6.43
N GLY A 124 -31.53 -2.65 -7.45
CA GLY A 124 -32.96 -2.50 -7.77
C GLY A 124 -33.91 -2.00 -6.68
N GLY A 125 -34.41 -0.78 -6.88
CA GLY A 125 -35.70 -0.34 -6.34
C GLY A 125 -35.62 0.40 -5.00
N LYS A 126 -36.41 1.47 -4.89
CA LYS A 126 -36.55 2.34 -3.70
C LYS A 126 -36.87 1.55 -2.44
N LEU A 127 -35.84 1.11 -1.73
CA LEU A 127 -35.84 0.65 -0.35
C LEU A 127 -34.64 1.36 0.29
N LYS A 128 -34.78 1.93 1.50
CA LYS A 128 -33.66 2.53 2.25
C LYS A 128 -32.40 1.69 2.01
N ALA A 129 -31.40 2.22 1.32
CA ALA A 129 -30.26 1.45 0.83
C ALA A 129 -29.56 0.83 2.05
N LYS A 130 -29.80 -0.47 2.27
CA LYS A 130 -29.24 -1.22 3.39
C LYS A 130 -27.74 -1.38 3.11
N ARG A 131 -26.90 -0.81 3.96
CA ARG A 131 -25.43 -0.85 3.79
C ARG A 131 -24.89 -2.18 4.32
N GLU A 132 -24.05 -2.84 3.54
CA GLU A 132 -23.27 -4.00 4.00
C GLU A 132 -21.80 -3.60 4.15
N ILE A 133 -21.15 -4.11 5.19
CA ILE A 133 -19.70 -4.05 5.37
C ILE A 133 -19.12 -5.46 5.17
N ARG A 134 -18.11 -5.57 4.31
CA ARG A 134 -17.40 -6.81 4.03
C ARG A 134 -15.93 -6.61 4.31
N VAL A 135 -15.37 -7.44 5.19
CA VAL A 135 -13.94 -7.40 5.56
C VAL A 135 -13.26 -8.63 4.98
N ALA A 136 -12.09 -8.48 4.36
CA ALA A 136 -11.42 -9.62 3.76
C ALA A 136 -11.02 -10.64 4.84
N SER A 137 -11.11 -11.94 4.53
CA SER A 137 -10.82 -12.99 5.51
C SER A 137 -9.39 -12.97 6.05
N LEU A 138 -8.44 -12.37 5.33
CA LEU A 138 -7.06 -12.19 5.81
C LEU A 138 -7.00 -11.41 7.13
N PHE A 139 -7.97 -10.53 7.37
CA PHE A 139 -8.00 -9.77 8.60
C PHE A 139 -8.36 -10.63 9.80
N ARG A 140 -8.95 -11.83 9.63
CA ARG A 140 -9.22 -12.70 10.79
C ARG A 140 -7.97 -12.95 11.61
N ASP A 141 -6.82 -13.13 10.95
CA ASP A 141 -5.54 -13.48 11.59
C ASP A 141 -4.54 -12.33 11.57
N ALA A 142 -5.03 -11.10 11.42
CA ALA A 142 -4.22 -9.91 11.45
C ALA A 142 -4.06 -9.36 12.88
N ALA A 143 -3.13 -8.42 13.01
CA ALA A 143 -2.97 -7.63 14.22
C ALA A 143 -4.24 -6.79 14.50
N PRO A 144 -4.56 -6.49 15.77
CA PRO A 144 -5.73 -5.67 16.11
C PRO A 144 -5.73 -4.30 15.41
N GLU A 145 -4.56 -3.70 15.16
CA GLU A 145 -4.40 -2.42 14.46
C GLU A 145 -4.83 -2.50 12.99
N PHE A 146 -4.54 -3.62 12.33
CA PHE A 146 -4.93 -3.82 10.93
C PHE A 146 -6.43 -4.03 10.79
N LEU A 147 -7.04 -4.80 11.72
CA LEU A 147 -8.51 -4.92 11.78
C LEU A 147 -9.16 -3.57 12.07
N ARG A 148 -8.61 -2.83 13.05
CA ARG A 148 -9.08 -1.49 13.42
C ARG A 148 -9.06 -0.55 12.21
N MET A 149 -7.93 -0.50 11.51
CA MET A 149 -7.74 0.36 10.35
C MET A 149 -8.76 0.04 9.25
N ILE A 150 -8.91 -1.23 8.86
CA ILE A 150 -9.85 -1.58 7.78
C ILE A 150 -11.30 -1.32 8.19
N VAL A 151 -11.69 -1.59 9.43
CA VAL A 151 -13.05 -1.30 9.89
C VAL A 151 -13.33 0.20 9.89
N VAL A 152 -12.37 1.01 10.32
CA VAL A 152 -12.47 2.48 10.25
C VAL A 152 -12.63 2.96 8.82
N HIS A 153 -11.87 2.37 7.88
CA HIS A 153 -11.99 2.66 6.44
C HIS A 153 -13.40 2.39 5.92
N GLU A 154 -13.93 1.17 6.17
CA GLU A 154 -15.26 0.78 5.72
C GLU A 154 -16.38 1.60 6.39
N LEU A 155 -16.21 1.97 7.65
CA LEU A 155 -17.14 2.85 8.35
C LEU A 155 -17.14 4.26 7.77
N ALA A 156 -15.97 4.83 7.47
CA ALA A 156 -15.86 6.13 6.84
C ALA A 156 -16.62 6.16 5.50
N HIS A 157 -16.60 5.05 4.75
CA HIS A 157 -17.37 4.89 3.53
C HIS A 157 -18.88 4.96 3.68
N LEU A 158 -19.44 4.89 4.88
CA LEU A 158 -20.86 5.16 5.10
C LEU A 158 -21.21 6.62 4.78
N LYS A 159 -20.30 7.57 5.08
CA LYS A 159 -20.49 9.01 4.82
C LYS A 159 -19.74 9.49 3.57
N GLU A 160 -18.46 9.11 3.45
CA GLU A 160 -17.57 9.64 2.43
C GLU A 160 -17.24 8.59 1.37
N LYS A 161 -17.69 8.80 0.12
CA LYS A 161 -17.53 7.80 -0.96
C LYS A 161 -16.17 7.85 -1.65
N ALA A 162 -15.58 9.03 -1.73
CA ALA A 162 -14.27 9.24 -2.34
C ALA A 162 -13.19 9.23 -1.26
N HIS A 163 -12.00 8.71 -1.58
CA HIS A 163 -10.82 8.77 -0.74
C HIS A 163 -10.17 10.16 -0.81
N ASP A 164 -10.88 11.17 -0.35
CA ASP A 164 -10.43 12.57 -0.33
C ASP A 164 -10.07 13.04 1.09
N LYS A 165 -9.81 14.35 1.23
CA LYS A 165 -9.45 14.95 2.52
C LYS A 165 -10.51 14.70 3.61
N ALA A 166 -11.80 14.73 3.28
CA ALA A 166 -12.87 14.53 4.25
C ALA A 166 -12.91 13.07 4.71
N PHE A 167 -12.75 12.12 3.78
CA PHE A 167 -12.62 10.70 4.11
C PHE A 167 -11.46 10.44 5.08
N TYR A 168 -10.26 10.92 4.74
CA TYR A 168 -9.08 10.69 5.58
C TYR A 168 -9.20 11.39 6.94
N GLN A 169 -9.79 12.59 7.00
CA GLN A 169 -10.08 13.25 8.27
C GLN A 169 -11.04 12.44 9.15
N LEU A 170 -12.08 11.84 8.56
CA LEU A 170 -13.01 10.99 9.28
C LEU A 170 -12.32 9.70 9.78
N CYS A 171 -11.45 9.10 8.96
CA CYS A 171 -10.64 7.96 9.37
C CYS A 171 -9.74 8.31 10.56
N THR A 172 -8.97 9.41 10.48
CA THR A 172 -8.08 9.88 11.55
C THR A 172 -8.83 10.28 12.82
N HIS A 173 -10.07 10.76 12.70
CA HIS A 173 -10.92 11.04 13.85
C HIS A 173 -11.30 9.75 14.61
N MET A 174 -11.55 8.65 13.90
CA MET A 174 -11.86 7.35 14.51
C MET A 174 -10.60 6.61 14.98
N GLU A 175 -9.48 6.77 14.29
CA GLU A 175 -8.21 6.13 14.57
C GLU A 175 -7.05 7.10 14.25
N PRO A 176 -6.45 7.77 15.25
CA PRO A 176 -5.38 8.75 15.03
C PRO A 176 -4.18 8.18 14.27
N SER A 177 -3.87 6.89 14.44
CA SER A 177 -2.77 6.21 13.76
C SER A 177 -3.14 5.64 12.38
N TYR A 178 -4.32 5.98 11.84
CA TYR A 178 -4.89 5.38 10.63
C TYR A 178 -3.90 5.32 9.46
N HIS A 179 -3.22 6.43 9.14
CA HIS A 179 -2.28 6.47 8.03
C HIS A 179 -1.08 5.54 8.23
N GLN A 180 -0.58 5.43 9.46
CA GLN A 180 0.51 4.52 9.79
C GLN A 180 0.07 3.07 9.64
N TYR A 181 -1.13 2.72 10.15
CA TYR A 181 -1.67 1.37 10.04
C TYR A 181 -2.01 1.01 8.59
N GLU A 182 -2.48 1.97 7.79
CA GLU A 182 -2.73 1.76 6.36
C GLU A 182 -1.41 1.46 5.61
N PHE A 183 -0.37 2.24 5.88
CA PHE A 183 0.95 2.00 5.31
C PHE A 183 1.53 0.65 5.75
N ASP A 184 1.51 0.35 7.05
CA ASP A 184 2.06 -0.89 7.58
C ASP A 184 1.27 -2.13 7.13
N LEU A 185 -0.05 -2.00 6.90
CA LEU A 185 -0.83 -3.07 6.25
C LEU A 185 -0.34 -3.31 4.82
N ARG A 186 -0.04 -2.26 4.04
CA ARG A 186 0.50 -2.43 2.69
C ARG A 186 1.85 -3.15 2.73
N LEU A 187 2.71 -2.83 3.70
CA LEU A 187 3.96 -3.56 3.94
C LEU A 187 3.71 -5.03 4.31
N TYR A 188 2.72 -5.29 5.15
CA TYR A 188 2.33 -6.65 5.53
C TYR A 188 1.85 -7.47 4.31
N LEU A 189 1.11 -6.86 3.38
CA LEU A 189 0.71 -7.52 2.14
C LEU A 189 1.88 -7.78 1.20
N VAL A 190 2.86 -6.86 1.14
CA VAL A 190 4.13 -7.08 0.43
C VAL A 190 4.84 -8.30 1.00
N ALA A 191 5.02 -8.37 2.33
CA ALA A 191 5.67 -9.49 3.00
C ALA A 191 4.94 -10.83 2.77
N GLN A 192 3.61 -10.85 2.79
CA GLN A 192 2.83 -12.04 2.48
C GLN A 192 3.01 -12.50 1.03
N ASP A 193 3.09 -11.60 0.06
CA ASP A 193 3.31 -11.98 -1.33
C ASP A 193 4.73 -12.48 -1.57
N LEU A 194 5.73 -11.88 -0.92
CA LEU A 194 7.10 -12.39 -0.93
C LEU A 194 7.20 -13.80 -0.35
N ALA A 195 6.48 -14.10 0.74
CA ALA A 195 6.47 -15.44 1.34
C ALA A 195 5.82 -16.52 0.45
N LYS A 196 4.88 -16.13 -0.43
CA LYS A 196 4.25 -17.06 -1.40
C LYS A 196 5.17 -17.37 -2.58
N VAL A 197 6.04 -16.43 -2.94
CA VAL A 197 7.09 -16.63 -3.93
C VAL A 197 8.28 -17.25 -3.19
N LYS A 198 8.22 -18.56 -2.92
CA LYS A 198 9.39 -19.30 -2.42
C LYS A 198 10.58 -18.98 -3.34
N PRO A 199 11.78 -18.61 -2.82
CA PRO A 199 12.96 -18.74 -3.64
C PRO A 199 13.06 -20.22 -4.03
N ASP A 200 13.26 -20.51 -5.31
CA ASP A 200 13.69 -21.84 -5.73
C ASP A 200 14.83 -22.24 -4.77
N ALA A 201 14.65 -23.35 -4.07
CA ALA A 201 15.75 -23.93 -3.32
C ALA A 201 16.92 -24.05 -4.31
N PRO A 202 18.16 -23.69 -3.94
CA PRO A 202 19.30 -24.00 -4.79
C PRO A 202 19.21 -25.49 -5.08
N GLY A 203 19.01 -25.83 -6.36
CA GLY A 203 18.85 -27.21 -6.80
C GLY A 203 19.95 -28.03 -6.17
N GLU A 204 19.57 -29.16 -5.57
CA GLU A 204 20.55 -30.14 -5.10
C GLU A 204 21.56 -30.36 -6.22
N PRO A 205 22.87 -30.33 -5.94
CA PRO A 205 23.86 -30.63 -6.96
C PRO A 205 23.53 -32.01 -7.53
N GLU A 206 23.28 -32.05 -8.83
CA GLU A 206 22.99 -33.26 -9.59
C GLU A 206 24.06 -34.32 -9.23
N PRO A 207 23.67 -35.53 -8.80
CA PRO A 207 24.66 -36.54 -8.46
C PRO A 207 25.45 -36.87 -9.72
N ASP A 208 26.77 -36.67 -9.63
CA ASP A 208 27.75 -36.96 -10.67
C ASP A 208 27.62 -38.43 -11.09
N LEU A 209 26.92 -38.67 -12.21
CA LEU A 209 26.78 -39.97 -12.82
C LEU A 209 28.10 -40.28 -13.54
N PRO A 210 28.75 -41.43 -13.27
CA PRO A 210 29.99 -41.79 -13.93
C PRO A 210 29.74 -41.94 -15.43
N GLN A 211 30.47 -41.14 -16.23
CA GLN A 211 30.50 -41.22 -17.69
C GLN A 211 31.19 -42.52 -18.14
N PRO A 212 30.74 -43.14 -19.26
CA PRO A 212 31.22 -44.43 -19.75
C PRO A 212 32.66 -44.41 -20.30
#